data_AF-A0A6A1Q9E9-F1
#
_entry.id   AF-A0A6A1Q9E9-F1
#
_cell.length_a   1.000
_cell.length_b   1.000
_cell.length_c   1.000
_cell.angle_alpha   90.00
_cell.angle_beta   90.00
_cell.angle_gamma   90.00
#
_symmetry.space_group_name_H-M   'P 1'
#
loop_
_entity.id
_entity.type
_entity.pdbx_description
1 polymer ?
#
loop_
_entity_poly.entity_id
_entity_poly.type
_entity_poly.pdbx_seq_one_letter_code
_entity_poly.pdbx_strand_id
1 'polypeptide(L)'
;DYIYYNDLYAFSLDAFTWSRLSPSGTGPTPRSGCQMTVTAQGSIVIYGGYSKQRVRKDVDRGTQHSDMFLLKAEEEREGRWAWARVNPSGSKPSPRSGFSVTVAPNHQTLLFGGVCDEEEEESLEGHFLNDLHFYDPVRNRWLAGQLKGPKVEKRRRRRGKKGEPGGANQQEMKGTGAQEPLEVVREVVAEDGTVVTIKQAGDRQVTLSDLYCLDLHKMEEWTVLVEMD
;
A
#
# COMPACT_ATOMS: atom_id res chain seq x y z
N ASP A 1 -21.39 -0.91 17.10
CA ASP A 1 -21.55 0.03 15.97
C ASP A 1 -20.20 0.54 15.49
N TYR A 2 -19.98 0.50 14.19
CA TYR A 2 -18.75 1.04 13.59
C TYR A 2 -18.87 2.56 13.45
N ILE A 3 -17.95 3.29 14.08
CA ILE A 3 -17.91 4.76 14.00
C ILE A 3 -16.65 5.14 13.26
N TYR A 4 -16.84 5.74 12.08
CA TYR A 4 -15.78 6.38 11.31
C TYR A 4 -15.99 7.88 11.32
N TYR A 5 -14.90 8.62 11.19
CA TYR A 5 -14.93 10.07 11.15
C TYR A 5 -14.41 10.60 9.81
N ASN A 6 -14.82 11.81 9.47
CA ASN A 6 -14.31 12.60 8.36
C ASN A 6 -14.10 14.06 8.77
N ASP A 7 -13.98 14.33 10.07
CA ASP A 7 -13.59 15.63 10.56
C ASP A 7 -12.10 15.86 10.36
N LEU A 8 -11.73 17.13 10.21
CA LEU A 8 -10.37 17.56 9.99
C LEU A 8 -9.98 18.56 11.05
N TYR A 9 -8.75 18.42 11.54
CA TYR A 9 -8.16 19.36 12.47
C TYR A 9 -6.79 19.78 11.98
N ALA A 10 -6.44 21.04 12.24
CA ALA A 10 -5.09 21.56 12.07
C ALA A 10 -4.48 21.79 13.46
N PHE A 11 -3.24 21.33 13.63
CA PHE A 11 -2.44 21.62 14.81
C PHE A 11 -1.51 22.79 14.52
N SER A 12 -1.60 23.85 15.31
CA SER A 12 -0.64 24.97 15.24
C SER A 12 0.60 24.63 16.04
N LEU A 13 1.78 24.73 15.43
CA LEU A 13 3.07 24.58 16.12
C LEU A 13 3.47 25.83 16.91
N ASP A 14 2.92 27.00 16.58
CA ASP A 14 3.18 28.24 17.30
C ASP A 14 2.35 28.30 18.59
N ALA A 15 1.06 27.96 18.49
CA ALA A 15 0.11 28.05 19.60
C ALA A 15 -0.08 26.73 20.35
N PHE A 16 0.45 25.61 19.84
CA PHE A 16 0.27 24.26 20.39
C PHE A 16 -1.20 23.87 20.63
N THR A 17 -2.08 24.28 19.72
CA THR A 17 -3.52 24.05 19.83
C THR A 17 -4.08 23.41 18.57
N TRP A 18 -5.10 22.58 18.76
CA TRP A 18 -5.89 22.01 17.67
C TRP A 18 -7.04 22.96 17.34
N SER A 19 -7.27 23.16 16.05
CA SER A 19 -8.43 23.88 15.53
C SER A 19 -9.18 22.98 14.56
N ARG A 20 -10.50 22.93 14.67
CA ARG A 20 -11.33 22.17 13.75
C ARG A 20 -11.41 22.92 12.43
N LEU A 21 -11.06 22.27 11.33
CA LEU A 21 -11.27 22.78 9.99
C LEU A 21 -12.70 22.48 9.54
N SER A 22 -13.30 23.42 8.80
CA SER A 22 -14.59 23.22 8.15
C SER A 22 -14.47 23.52 6.65
N PRO A 23 -13.85 22.61 5.88
CA PRO A 23 -13.64 22.86 4.46
C PRO A 23 -14.97 22.95 3.69
N SER A 24 -15.01 23.80 2.67
CA SER A 24 -16.11 23.85 1.72
C SER A 24 -16.08 22.65 0.76
N GLY A 25 -17.18 22.39 0.05
CA GLY A 25 -17.27 21.30 -0.93
C GLY A 25 -17.52 19.91 -0.33
N THR A 26 -17.50 18.88 -1.17
CA THR A 26 -17.76 17.49 -0.78
C THR A 26 -16.45 16.73 -0.63
N GLY A 27 -16.09 16.45 0.63
CA GLY A 27 -14.92 15.66 0.98
C GLY A 27 -15.16 14.15 0.99
N PRO A 28 -14.17 13.37 1.45
CA PRO A 28 -14.32 11.94 1.65
C PRO A 28 -15.43 11.61 2.65
N THR A 29 -16.09 10.49 2.40
CA THR A 29 -16.95 9.86 3.42
C THR A 29 -16.11 9.40 4.61
N PRO A 30 -16.71 9.23 5.81
CA PRO A 30 -15.99 8.69 6.97
C PRO A 30 -15.27 7.38 6.66
N ARG A 31 -13.99 7.29 7.03
CA ARG A 31 -13.12 6.15 6.69
C ARG A 31 -11.88 6.09 7.60
N SER A 32 -11.26 4.92 7.68
CA SER A 32 -9.94 4.70 8.29
C SER A 32 -8.96 4.13 7.26
N GLY A 33 -7.67 4.07 7.59
CA GLY A 33 -6.64 3.45 6.74
C GLY A 33 -6.45 4.11 5.36
N CYS A 34 -7.04 5.29 5.14
CA CYS A 34 -6.75 6.14 3.99
C CYS A 34 -5.40 6.81 4.18
N GLN A 35 -4.74 7.14 3.08
CA GLN A 35 -3.44 7.79 3.12
C GLN A 35 -3.53 9.24 2.68
N MET A 36 -2.70 10.07 3.32
CA MET A 36 -2.63 11.51 3.09
C MET A 36 -1.22 11.87 2.61
N THR A 37 -1.12 12.67 1.55
CA THR A 37 0.17 13.23 1.09
C THR A 37 0.04 14.71 0.73
N VAL A 38 1.16 15.42 0.71
CA VAL A 38 1.21 16.84 0.35
C VAL A 38 1.73 17.01 -1.07
N THR A 39 1.11 17.89 -1.85
CA THR A 39 1.64 18.28 -3.16
C THR A 39 2.73 19.34 -3.02
N ALA A 40 3.52 19.56 -4.07
CA ALA A 40 4.52 20.64 -4.09
C ALA A 40 3.91 22.04 -3.82
N GLN A 41 2.62 22.23 -4.12
CA GLN A 41 1.88 23.47 -3.91
C GLN A 41 1.24 23.55 -2.51
N GLY A 42 1.50 22.59 -1.62
CA GLY A 42 0.95 22.58 -0.25
C GLY A 42 -0.51 22.12 -0.15
N SER A 43 -1.10 21.59 -1.22
CA SER A 43 -2.42 20.95 -1.15
C SER A 43 -2.31 19.55 -0.55
N ILE A 44 -3.35 19.06 0.11
CA ILE A 44 -3.35 17.73 0.73
C ILE A 44 -4.20 16.77 -0.11
N VAL A 45 -3.57 15.70 -0.57
CA VAL A 45 -4.22 14.59 -1.27
C VAL A 45 -4.67 13.56 -0.25
N ILE A 46 -5.92 13.08 -0.36
CA ILE A 46 -6.42 11.90 0.35
C ILE A 46 -6.74 10.82 -0.68
N TYR A 47 -6.28 9.60 -0.43
CA TYR A 47 -6.57 8.45 -1.29
C TYR A 47 -6.96 7.21 -0.48
N GLY A 48 -7.99 6.52 -0.96
CA GLY A 48 -8.37 5.18 -0.50
C GLY A 48 -8.94 5.14 0.92
N GLY A 49 -8.70 4.01 1.60
CA GLY A 49 -9.17 3.71 2.94
C GLY A 49 -10.29 2.68 2.98
N TYR A 50 -10.86 2.47 4.16
CA TYR A 50 -11.92 1.51 4.41
C TYR A 50 -12.98 2.09 5.36
N SER A 51 -14.22 1.67 5.19
CA SER A 51 -15.29 1.91 6.16
C SER A 51 -16.23 0.71 6.21
N LYS A 52 -16.70 0.36 7.39
CA LYS A 52 -17.75 -0.64 7.60
C LYS A 52 -19.02 0.02 8.11
N GLN A 53 -20.17 -0.40 7.60
CA GLN A 53 -21.46 0.08 8.08
C GLN A 53 -22.41 -1.10 8.28
N ARG A 54 -23.15 -1.08 9.40
CA ARG A 54 -24.26 -2.00 9.61
C ARG A 54 -25.45 -1.56 8.76
N VAL A 55 -25.84 -2.39 7.78
CA VAL A 55 -26.93 -2.10 6.82
C VAL A 55 -28.25 -2.71 7.30
N ARG A 56 -28.20 -3.88 7.95
CA ARG A 56 -29.34 -4.54 8.61
C ARG A 56 -28.87 -5.19 9.93
N LYS A 57 -29.81 -5.73 10.72
CA LYS A 57 -29.55 -6.27 12.08
C LYS A 57 -28.33 -7.21 12.14
N ASP A 58 -28.14 -8.03 11.11
CA ASP A 58 -27.07 -9.03 11.02
C ASP A 58 -26.31 -8.94 9.67
N VAL A 59 -26.38 -7.77 9.00
CA VAL A 59 -25.69 -7.55 7.72
C VAL A 59 -24.84 -6.31 7.83
N ASP A 60 -23.54 -6.53 7.89
CA ASP A 60 -22.54 -5.47 7.78
C ASP A 60 -22.03 -5.38 6.34
N ARG A 61 -21.61 -4.19 5.94
CA ARG A 61 -21.02 -3.95 4.63
C ARG A 61 -19.71 -3.19 4.79
N GLY A 62 -18.61 -3.87 4.51
CA GLY A 62 -17.32 -3.24 4.24
C GLY A 62 -17.36 -2.47 2.92
N THR A 63 -16.69 -1.33 2.88
CA THR A 63 -16.46 -0.54 1.66
C THR A 63 -15.00 -0.16 1.63
N GLN A 64 -14.28 -0.75 0.68
CA GLN A 64 -12.95 -0.27 0.31
C GLN A 64 -13.11 0.96 -0.59
N HIS A 65 -12.45 2.03 -0.21
CA HIS A 65 -12.45 3.27 -0.96
C HIS A 65 -11.28 3.26 -1.94
N SER A 66 -11.50 3.78 -3.15
CA SER A 66 -10.47 4.00 -4.17
C SER A 66 -10.67 5.34 -4.88
N ASP A 67 -11.43 6.23 -4.25
CA ASP A 67 -11.60 7.62 -4.64
C ASP A 67 -10.44 8.47 -4.11
N MET A 68 -10.29 9.64 -4.72
CA MET A 68 -9.22 10.57 -4.42
C MET A 68 -9.81 11.96 -4.23
N PHE A 69 -9.33 12.66 -3.20
CA PHE A 69 -9.74 14.02 -2.88
C PHE A 69 -8.53 14.90 -2.70
N LEU A 70 -8.72 16.18 -2.97
CA LEU A 70 -7.71 17.21 -2.81
C LEU A 70 -8.28 18.30 -1.92
N LEU A 71 -7.63 18.55 -0.80
CA LEU A 71 -7.87 19.67 0.09
C LEU A 71 -6.95 20.82 -0.33
N LYS A 72 -7.52 21.95 -0.72
CA LYS A 72 -6.79 23.14 -1.12
C LYS A 72 -7.09 24.29 -0.18
N ALA A 73 -6.08 25.08 0.17
CA ALA A 73 -6.31 26.37 0.81
C ALA A 73 -6.98 27.33 -0.18
N GLU A 74 -7.96 28.10 0.27
CA GLU A 74 -8.60 29.15 -0.53
C GLU A 74 -7.68 30.40 -0.51
N GLU A 75 -7.12 30.78 -1.66
CA GLU A 75 -6.12 31.87 -1.77
C GLU A 75 -6.62 33.22 -1.21
N GLU A 76 -7.91 33.50 -1.35
CA GLU A 76 -8.52 34.78 -0.95
C GLU A 76 -8.81 34.87 0.55
N ARG A 77 -8.72 33.76 1.30
CA ARG A 77 -9.12 33.71 2.71
C ARG A 77 -8.22 32.78 3.52
N GLU A 78 -7.34 33.38 4.30
CA GLU A 78 -6.45 32.67 5.21
C GLU A 78 -7.25 31.75 6.16
N GLY A 79 -6.79 30.50 6.31
CA GLY A 79 -7.43 29.48 7.14
C GLY A 79 -8.66 28.81 6.53
N ARG A 80 -9.05 29.14 5.30
CA ARG A 80 -10.16 28.47 4.60
C ARG A 80 -9.64 27.38 3.67
N TRP A 81 -10.38 26.28 3.63
CA TRP A 81 -10.04 25.10 2.84
C TRP A 81 -11.23 24.66 2.01
N ALA A 82 -10.97 24.03 0.86
CA ALA A 82 -11.97 23.49 -0.03
C ALA A 82 -11.62 22.08 -0.48
N TRP A 83 -12.60 21.19 -0.45
CA TRP A 83 -12.51 19.86 -1.04
C TRP A 83 -12.79 19.89 -2.53
N ALA A 84 -11.98 19.16 -3.29
CA ALA A 84 -12.25 18.81 -4.67
C ALA A 84 -12.06 17.30 -4.87
N ARG A 85 -13.03 16.64 -5.50
CA ARG A 85 -12.85 15.24 -5.94
C ARG A 85 -11.90 15.20 -7.13
N VAL A 86 -10.94 14.28 -7.09
CA VAL A 86 -9.94 14.08 -8.13
C VAL A 86 -10.19 12.74 -8.82
N ASN A 87 -10.18 12.75 -10.15
CA ASN A 87 -10.33 11.55 -10.98
C ASN A 87 -9.05 11.35 -11.80
N PRO A 88 -8.03 10.68 -11.24
CA PRO A 88 -6.76 10.49 -11.94
C PRO A 88 -6.90 9.51 -13.10
N SER A 89 -6.08 9.71 -14.13
CA SER A 89 -5.94 8.78 -15.26
C SER A 89 -4.83 7.75 -15.03
N GLY A 90 -4.61 6.82 -15.96
CA GLY A 90 -3.47 5.90 -15.93
C GLY A 90 -3.68 4.65 -15.07
N SER A 91 -2.57 4.05 -14.62
CA SER A 91 -2.52 2.74 -13.97
C SER A 91 -2.79 2.85 -12.47
N LYS A 92 -4.06 2.98 -12.10
CA LYS A 92 -4.51 3.11 -10.70
C LYS A 92 -4.15 1.87 -9.87
N PRO A 93 -3.82 2.03 -8.59
CA PRO A 93 -3.78 0.92 -7.64
C PRO A 93 -5.13 0.21 -7.59
N SER A 94 -5.13 -1.11 -7.40
CA SER A 94 -6.35 -1.84 -7.03
C SER A 94 -6.90 -1.34 -5.68
N PRO A 95 -8.18 -1.58 -5.37
CA PRO A 95 -8.72 -1.34 -4.03
C PRO A 95 -7.85 -1.97 -2.94
N ARG A 96 -7.55 -1.17 -1.91
CA ARG A 96 -6.66 -1.52 -0.79
C ARG A 96 -6.72 -0.51 0.34
N SER A 97 -6.35 -0.93 1.54
CA SER A 97 -6.18 -0.07 2.72
C SER A 97 -4.82 -0.35 3.39
N GLY A 98 -4.43 0.46 4.38
CA GLY A 98 -3.23 0.21 5.18
C GLY A 98 -1.90 0.26 4.42
N PHE A 99 -1.89 0.83 3.21
CA PHE A 99 -0.69 1.00 2.39
C PHE A 99 0.17 2.16 2.87
N SER A 100 1.44 2.17 2.50
CA SER A 100 2.37 3.27 2.82
C SER A 100 2.45 4.28 1.68
N VAL A 101 2.62 5.57 2.02
CA VAL A 101 2.83 6.65 1.04
C VAL A 101 3.97 7.56 1.43
N THR A 102 4.64 8.13 0.43
CA THR A 102 5.65 9.19 0.63
C THR A 102 5.78 10.08 -0.59
N VAL A 103 6.26 11.31 -0.41
CA VAL A 103 6.54 12.23 -1.53
C VAL A 103 7.96 11.99 -2.02
N ALA A 104 8.10 11.64 -3.29
CA ALA A 104 9.38 11.44 -3.95
C ALA A 104 10.07 12.79 -4.29
N PRO A 105 11.39 12.82 -4.53
CA PRO A 105 12.14 14.05 -4.84
C PRO A 105 11.63 14.83 -6.05
N ASN A 106 10.97 14.16 -6.99
CA ASN A 106 10.34 14.77 -8.17
C ASN A 106 8.90 15.23 -7.93
N HIS A 107 8.46 15.32 -6.66
CA HIS A 107 7.12 15.69 -6.22
C HIS A 107 5.99 14.73 -6.62
N GLN A 108 6.31 13.53 -7.07
CA GLN A 108 5.33 12.46 -7.23
C GLN A 108 5.06 11.80 -5.88
N THR A 109 3.84 11.35 -5.66
CA THR A 109 3.53 10.50 -4.50
C THR A 109 3.84 9.06 -4.85
N LEU A 110 4.73 8.42 -4.10
CA LEU A 110 4.89 6.97 -4.11
C LEU A 110 3.87 6.33 -3.17
N LEU A 111 3.26 5.24 -3.63
CA LEU A 111 2.43 4.32 -2.87
C LEU A 111 3.07 2.94 -2.92
N PHE A 112 3.11 2.25 -1.77
CA PHE A 112 3.59 0.88 -1.68
C PHE A 112 2.64 0.00 -0.87
N GLY A 113 2.36 -1.17 -1.44
CA GLY A 113 1.69 -2.28 -0.78
C GLY A 113 0.26 -2.00 -0.36
N GLY A 114 -0.11 -2.48 0.83
CA GLY A 114 -1.47 -2.45 1.39
C GLY A 114 -2.13 -3.82 1.45
N VAL A 115 -3.35 -3.86 1.95
CA VAL A 115 -4.18 -5.07 2.04
C VAL A 115 -5.52 -4.83 1.37
N CYS A 116 -5.99 -5.82 0.63
CA CYS A 116 -7.34 -5.90 0.11
C CYS A 116 -8.08 -7.01 0.86
N ASP A 117 -8.98 -6.61 1.75
CA ASP A 117 -9.83 -7.55 2.49
C ASP A 117 -11.08 -7.90 1.69
N GLU A 118 -11.30 -9.19 1.46
CA GLU A 118 -12.52 -9.77 0.90
C GLU A 118 -13.34 -10.39 2.04
N GLU A 119 -14.55 -9.89 2.23
CA GLU A 119 -15.46 -10.31 3.32
C GLU A 119 -16.64 -11.08 2.71
N GLU A 120 -16.73 -12.37 3.01
CA GLU A 120 -17.88 -13.23 2.76
C GLU A 120 -18.70 -13.44 4.05
N GLU A 121 -19.86 -14.09 3.97
CA GLU A 121 -20.82 -14.19 5.09
C GLU A 121 -20.20 -14.81 6.37
N GLU A 122 -19.24 -15.73 6.22
CA GLU A 122 -18.58 -16.44 7.33
C GLU A 122 -17.03 -16.36 7.28
N SER A 123 -16.45 -15.59 6.35
CA SER A 123 -14.99 -15.52 6.20
C SER A 123 -14.48 -14.14 5.83
N LEU A 124 -13.26 -13.83 6.28
CA LEU A 124 -12.54 -12.61 5.96
C LEU A 124 -11.13 -12.97 5.50
N GLU A 125 -10.83 -12.71 4.23
CA GLU A 125 -9.53 -13.00 3.62
C GLU A 125 -8.79 -11.71 3.24
N GLY A 126 -7.59 -11.52 3.78
CA GLY A 126 -6.74 -10.37 3.48
C GLY A 126 -5.69 -10.68 2.42
N HIS A 127 -5.77 -10.03 1.26
CA HIS A 127 -4.77 -10.14 0.20
C HIS A 127 -3.73 -9.01 0.34
N PHE A 128 -2.53 -9.36 0.79
CA PHE A 128 -1.42 -8.42 0.92
C PHE A 128 -0.78 -8.11 -0.44
N LEU A 129 -0.51 -6.83 -0.67
CA LEU A 129 0.03 -6.29 -1.91
C LEU A 129 1.45 -5.78 -1.67
N ASN A 130 2.31 -5.91 -2.67
CA ASN A 130 3.73 -5.53 -2.62
C ASN A 130 4.18 -4.74 -3.87
N ASP A 131 3.23 -4.23 -4.63
CA ASP A 131 3.44 -3.40 -5.81
C ASP A 131 3.69 -1.92 -5.44
N LEU A 132 4.29 -1.20 -6.39
CA LEU A 132 4.60 0.21 -6.30
C LEU A 132 3.73 0.99 -7.29
N HIS A 133 3.26 2.16 -6.87
CA HIS A 133 2.55 3.09 -7.74
C HIS A 133 3.06 4.51 -7.53
N PHE A 134 3.16 5.28 -8.61
CA PHE A 134 3.47 6.70 -8.57
C PHE A 134 2.26 7.51 -9.02
N TYR A 135 1.88 8.50 -8.23
CA TYR A 135 0.92 9.53 -8.61
C TYR A 135 1.65 10.82 -8.98
N ASP A 136 1.39 11.29 -10.19
CA ASP A 136 1.83 12.59 -10.68
C ASP A 136 0.72 13.62 -10.44
N PRO A 137 0.87 14.53 -9.45
CA PRO A 137 -0.15 15.53 -9.15
C PRO A 137 -0.28 16.61 -10.24
N VAL A 138 0.75 16.82 -11.06
CA VAL A 138 0.74 17.82 -12.14
C VAL A 138 -0.07 17.29 -13.32
N ARG A 139 0.13 16.01 -13.66
CA ARG A 139 -0.59 15.35 -14.77
C ARG A 139 -1.90 14.70 -14.34
N ASN A 140 -2.20 14.67 -13.04
CA ASN A 140 -3.32 13.94 -12.46
C ASN A 140 -3.38 12.50 -12.99
N ARG A 141 -2.27 11.77 -12.83
CA ARG A 141 -2.08 10.45 -13.45
C ARG A 141 -1.31 9.48 -12.56
N TRP A 142 -1.80 8.24 -12.50
CA TRP A 142 -1.10 7.11 -11.91
C TRP A 142 -0.21 6.39 -12.90
N LEU A 143 0.93 5.92 -12.41
CA LEU A 143 1.93 5.13 -13.11
C LEU A 143 2.25 3.89 -12.26
N ALA A 144 2.34 2.72 -12.88
CA ALA A 144 2.88 1.55 -12.21
C ALA A 144 4.38 1.75 -11.96
N GLY A 145 4.82 1.51 -10.73
CA GLY A 145 6.22 1.56 -10.33
C GLY A 145 6.87 0.19 -10.48
N GLN A 146 8.10 0.18 -10.99
CA GLN A 146 8.94 -1.02 -11.01
C GLN A 146 10.34 -0.67 -10.53
N LEU A 147 10.93 -1.58 -9.77
CA LEU A 147 12.35 -1.52 -9.45
C LEU A 147 13.15 -1.80 -10.72
N LYS A 148 14.26 -1.09 -10.91
CA LYS A 148 15.17 -1.28 -12.05
C LYS A 148 15.88 -2.64 -11.98
N GLY A 149 15.90 -3.26 -10.80
CA GLY A 149 16.67 -4.45 -10.50
C GLY A 149 18.16 -4.15 -10.33
N PRO A 150 18.93 -5.09 -9.76
CA PRO A 150 20.37 -4.93 -9.63
C PRO A 150 21.00 -4.78 -11.01
N LYS A 151 21.89 -3.79 -11.18
CA LYS A 151 22.74 -3.72 -12.37
C LYS A 151 23.68 -4.92 -12.36
N VAL A 152 23.32 -5.98 -13.08
CA VAL A 152 24.25 -7.07 -13.38
C VAL A 152 25.37 -6.48 -14.23
N GLU A 153 26.55 -6.29 -13.65
CA GLU A 153 27.75 -5.93 -14.40
C GLU A 153 27.99 -7.02 -15.44
N LYS A 154 27.65 -6.75 -16.70
CA LYS A 154 28.05 -7.59 -17.82
C LYS A 154 29.58 -7.56 -17.86
N ARG A 155 30.21 -8.57 -17.25
CA ARG A 155 31.64 -8.88 -17.44
C ARG A 155 31.90 -8.85 -18.94
N ARG A 156 32.60 -7.80 -19.41
CA ARG A 156 33.09 -7.69 -20.78
C ARG A 156 33.85 -8.98 -21.08
N ARG A 157 33.28 -9.86 -21.89
CA ARG A 157 33.97 -11.04 -22.43
C ARG A 157 35.18 -10.51 -23.20
N ARG A 158 36.36 -10.55 -22.58
CA ARG A 158 37.64 -10.39 -23.29
C ARG A 158 37.69 -11.53 -24.30
N ARG A 159 37.63 -11.16 -25.58
CA ARG A 159 37.75 -12.07 -26.72
C ARG A 159 39.19 -12.58 -26.75
N GLY A 160 39.43 -13.77 -26.20
CA GLY A 160 40.75 -14.39 -26.11
C GLY A 160 40.71 -15.85 -26.60
N LYS A 161 41.20 -16.03 -27.83
CA LYS A 161 41.81 -17.21 -28.48
C LYS A 161 41.34 -18.65 -28.18
N LYS A 162 41.00 -19.36 -29.28
CA LYS A 162 40.73 -20.79 -29.42
C LYS A 162 41.80 -21.72 -28.80
N GLY A 163 41.32 -22.80 -28.18
CA GLY A 163 42.01 -24.09 -28.00
C GLY A 163 40.96 -25.17 -27.67
N GLU A 164 40.85 -26.21 -28.50
CA GLU A 164 40.04 -27.42 -28.26
C GLU A 164 40.90 -28.52 -27.57
N PRO A 165 40.41 -29.77 -27.36
CA PRO A 165 39.45 -30.14 -26.32
C PRO A 165 39.99 -31.29 -25.44
N GLY A 166 39.55 -31.37 -24.18
CA GLY A 166 39.84 -32.51 -23.30
C GLY A 166 38.63 -32.78 -22.41
N GLY A 167 37.95 -33.90 -22.64
CA GLY A 167 36.66 -34.21 -22.02
C GLY A 167 36.75 -34.78 -20.61
N ALA A 168 35.61 -34.77 -19.91
CA ALA A 168 35.17 -35.85 -19.02
C ALA A 168 33.73 -35.62 -18.54
N ASN A 169 32.95 -36.70 -18.64
CA ASN A 169 31.77 -37.11 -17.87
C ASN A 169 30.56 -36.20 -17.69
N GLN A 170 29.48 -36.63 -18.35
CA GLN A 170 28.09 -36.43 -17.97
C GLN A 170 27.74 -37.32 -16.77
N GLN A 171 27.00 -36.77 -15.82
CA GLN A 171 26.13 -37.56 -14.95
C GLN A 171 24.84 -36.77 -14.70
N GLU A 172 23.76 -37.26 -15.31
CA GLU A 172 22.38 -36.86 -15.02
C GLU A 172 21.98 -37.35 -13.62
N MET A 173 21.24 -36.54 -12.88
CA MET A 173 20.35 -37.05 -11.83
C MET A 173 19.00 -36.34 -11.90
N LYS A 174 17.96 -37.14 -12.21
CA LYS A 174 16.54 -36.80 -12.16
C LYS A 174 16.04 -36.82 -10.71
N GLY A 175 15.26 -35.80 -10.36
CA GLY A 175 13.91 -35.92 -9.79
C GLY A 175 13.73 -36.30 -8.32
N THR A 176 13.18 -35.37 -7.55
CA THR A 176 12.17 -35.56 -6.48
C THR A 176 11.34 -34.27 -6.45
N GLY A 177 10.05 -34.27 -6.75
CA GLY A 177 8.97 -34.71 -5.87
C GLY A 177 8.35 -33.47 -5.20
N ALA A 178 7.37 -32.84 -5.86
CA ALA A 178 6.62 -31.71 -5.32
C ALA A 178 5.79 -32.16 -4.11
N GLN A 179 5.94 -31.49 -2.96
CA GLN A 179 5.00 -31.59 -1.85
C GLN A 179 4.13 -30.34 -1.84
N GLU A 180 2.83 -30.51 -2.08
CA GLU A 180 1.81 -29.51 -1.82
C GLU A 180 1.71 -29.28 -0.29
N PRO A 181 1.53 -28.04 0.20
CA PRO A 181 1.31 -27.81 1.62
C PRO A 181 -0.15 -28.08 1.99
N LEU A 182 -0.34 -28.79 3.11
CA LEU A 182 -1.63 -29.11 3.71
C LEU A 182 -2.26 -27.86 4.37
N GLU A 183 -3.50 -27.54 4.01
CA GLU A 183 -4.30 -26.49 4.64
C GLU A 183 -5.02 -27.03 5.89
N VAL A 184 -4.92 -26.31 7.02
CA VAL A 184 -5.79 -26.54 8.19
C VAL A 184 -6.44 -25.21 8.56
N VAL A 185 -7.78 -25.22 8.53
CA VAL A 185 -8.62 -24.07 8.88
C VAL A 185 -8.97 -24.16 10.37
N ARG A 186 -8.70 -23.09 11.13
CA ARG A 186 -9.27 -22.90 12.47
C ARG A 186 -10.04 -21.60 12.54
N GLU A 187 -11.20 -21.73 13.15
CA GLU A 187 -12.18 -20.68 13.37
C GLU A 187 -12.02 -20.17 14.80
N VAL A 188 -11.72 -18.88 14.96
CA VAL A 188 -11.63 -18.25 16.29
C VAL A 188 -12.68 -17.17 16.38
N VAL A 189 -13.50 -17.24 17.42
CA VAL A 189 -14.56 -16.26 17.70
C VAL A 189 -14.04 -15.26 18.73
N ALA A 190 -13.93 -13.99 18.34
CA ALA A 190 -13.61 -12.90 19.25
C ALA A 190 -14.76 -12.64 20.24
N GLU A 191 -14.48 -11.95 21.35
CA GLU A 191 -15.46 -11.66 22.40
C GLU A 191 -16.66 -10.81 21.93
N ASP A 192 -16.57 -10.16 20.77
CA ASP A 192 -17.66 -9.42 20.13
C ASP A 192 -18.48 -10.26 19.12
N GLY A 193 -18.19 -11.56 19.03
CA GLY A 193 -18.85 -12.50 18.11
C GLY A 193 -18.26 -12.52 16.70
N THR A 194 -17.18 -11.77 16.43
CA THR A 194 -16.50 -11.83 15.13
C THR A 194 -15.78 -13.15 14.97
N VAL A 195 -16.19 -13.92 13.96
CA VAL A 195 -15.51 -15.14 13.53
C VAL A 195 -14.36 -14.76 12.59
N VAL A 196 -13.13 -15.08 12.97
CA VAL A 196 -11.94 -14.90 12.11
C VAL A 196 -11.46 -16.27 11.67
N THR A 197 -11.49 -16.50 10.35
CA THR A 197 -10.91 -17.68 9.72
C THR A 197 -9.44 -17.44 9.43
N ILE A 198 -8.56 -18.06 10.22
CA ILE A 198 -7.11 -17.94 10.02
C ILE A 198 -6.66 -19.07 9.09
N LYS A 199 -6.25 -18.72 7.87
CA LYS A 199 -5.50 -19.65 6.99
C LYS A 199 -4.05 -19.69 7.49
N GLN A 200 -3.67 -20.81 8.12
CA GLN A 200 -2.36 -20.97 8.76
C GLN A 200 -1.41 -21.80 7.89
N ALA A 201 -0.25 -21.24 7.53
CA ALA A 201 0.93 -22.00 7.11
C ALA A 201 2.01 -21.89 8.22
N GLY A 202 1.98 -22.81 9.19
CA GLY A 202 2.97 -22.93 10.27
C GLY A 202 2.73 -22.09 11.54
N ASP A 203 3.56 -22.32 12.57
CA ASP A 203 3.40 -21.85 13.97
C ASP A 203 3.87 -20.41 14.27
N ARG A 204 3.99 -19.54 13.27
CA ARG A 204 4.38 -18.13 13.52
C ARG A 204 3.22 -17.18 13.23
N GLN A 205 2.75 -16.49 14.27
CA GLN A 205 2.17 -15.16 14.08
C GLN A 205 3.31 -14.27 13.55
N VAL A 206 3.22 -13.86 12.28
CA VAL A 206 4.21 -12.95 11.71
C VAL A 206 3.79 -11.53 12.06
N THR A 207 4.24 -11.02 13.19
CA THR A 207 4.58 -9.59 13.24
C THR A 207 5.82 -9.42 12.37
N LEU A 208 5.75 -8.55 11.37
CA LEU A 208 6.89 -8.14 10.57
C LEU A 208 7.90 -7.42 11.49
N SER A 209 8.79 -8.19 12.13
CA SER A 209 9.92 -7.68 12.91
C SER A 209 11.08 -7.24 12.00
N ASP A 210 10.86 -7.26 10.69
CA ASP A 210 11.79 -6.78 9.68
C ASP A 210 11.56 -5.28 9.39
N LEU A 211 12.60 -4.65 8.84
CA LEU A 211 12.56 -3.26 8.44
C LEU A 211 13.25 -3.12 7.10
N TYR A 212 12.59 -2.47 6.15
CA TYR A 212 13.12 -2.27 4.80
C TYR A 212 13.23 -0.78 4.47
N CYS A 213 14.18 -0.44 3.60
CA CYS A 213 14.25 0.88 2.99
C CYS A 213 14.41 0.79 1.47
N LEU A 214 13.96 1.84 0.78
CA LEU A 214 14.09 1.99 -0.66
C LEU A 214 14.65 3.39 -0.97
N ASP A 215 15.78 3.44 -1.68
CA ASP A 215 16.32 4.70 -2.18
C ASP A 215 15.51 5.17 -3.39
N LEU A 216 14.66 6.19 -3.18
CA LEU A 216 13.77 6.75 -4.20
C LEU A 216 14.49 7.42 -5.37
N HIS A 217 15.78 7.77 -5.25
CA HIS A 217 16.56 8.29 -6.37
C HIS A 217 17.03 7.16 -7.30
N LYS A 218 17.41 6.02 -6.71
CA LYS A 218 17.94 4.88 -7.45
C LYS A 218 16.85 3.98 -7.98
N MET A 219 15.85 3.65 -7.15
CA MET A 219 14.78 2.68 -7.44
C MET A 219 15.34 1.34 -7.93
N GLU A 220 16.45 0.85 -7.34
CA GLU A 220 17.14 -0.36 -7.78
C GLU A 220 16.64 -1.60 -7.04
N GLU A 221 16.67 -1.59 -5.71
CA GLU A 221 16.25 -2.71 -4.85
C GLU A 221 15.81 -2.24 -3.45
N TRP A 222 15.07 -3.09 -2.74
CA TRP A 222 14.81 -2.93 -1.32
C TRP A 222 16.04 -3.36 -0.52
N THR A 223 16.44 -2.55 0.47
CA THR A 223 17.50 -2.90 1.41
C THR A 223 16.88 -3.32 2.73
N VAL A 224 17.25 -4.50 3.22
CA VAL A 224 16.88 -4.96 4.57
C VAL A 224 17.72 -4.20 5.59
N LEU A 225 17.07 -3.51 6.52
CA LEU A 225 17.69 -2.84 7.66
C LEU A 225 17.65 -3.72 8.92
N VAL A 226 16.58 -4.49 9.08
CA VAL A 226 16.41 -5.49 10.14
C VAL A 226 15.84 -6.74 9.50
N GLU A 227 16.50 -7.88 9.70
CA GLU A 227 16.03 -9.19 9.23
C GLU A 227 15.02 -9.77 10.24
N MET A 228 14.12 -10.63 9.78
CA MET A 228 13.25 -11.40 10.67
C MET A 228 14.05 -12.50 11.39
N ASP A 229 13.89 -12.59 12.72
CA ASP A 229 14.37 -13.70 13.55
C ASP A 229 13.65 -15.04 13.25
#